data_AF-A0ABD0QLL7-F1
#
_entry.id   AF-A0ABD0QLL7-F1
#
_cell.length_a   1.000
_cell.length_b   1.000
_cell.length_c   1.000
_cell.angle_alpha   90.00
_cell.angle_beta   90.00
_cell.angle_gamma   90.00
#
_symmetry.space_group_name_H-M   'P 1'
#
loop_
_entity.id
_entity.type
_entity.pdbx_description
1 polymer ?
#
loop_
_entity_poly.entity_id
_entity_poly.type
_entity_poly.pdbx_seq_one_letter_code
_entity_poly.pdbx_strand_id
1 'polypeptide(L)' 'DLKAVVDGIEGIQLSQGLGLGDFDLIRVIGRGSYAKVLLVRLKKNEQIYAMKVVKKELVHDDE' A
#
# COMPACT_ATOMS: atom_id res chain seq x y z
N ASP A 1 20.29 -6.14 4.92
CA ASP A 1 19.57 -7.37 4.53
C ASP A 1 18.61 -7.15 3.38
N LEU A 2 19.08 -7.31 2.14
CA LEU A 2 18.22 -7.35 0.96
C LEU A 2 17.28 -8.57 1.00
N LYS A 3 17.74 -9.67 1.61
CA LYS A 3 16.98 -10.89 1.85
C LYS A 3 15.68 -10.64 2.64
N ALA A 4 15.71 -9.82 3.69
CA ALA A 4 14.52 -9.51 4.49
C ALA A 4 13.45 -8.71 3.72
N VAL A 5 13.88 -7.90 2.73
CA VAL A 5 12.97 -7.18 1.83
C VAL A 5 12.37 -8.12 0.79
N VAL A 6 13.19 -9.02 0.23
CA VAL A 6 12.77 -10.02 -0.76
C VAL A 6 11.80 -11.04 -0.14
N ASP A 7 12.11 -11.59 1.04
CA ASP A 7 11.25 -12.51 1.79
C ASP A 7 9.88 -11.85 2.15
N GLY A 8 9.84 -10.53 2.32
CA GLY A 8 8.60 -9.77 2.56
C GLY A 8 7.74 -9.54 1.29
N ILE A 9 8.33 -9.66 0.10
CA ILE A 9 7.65 -9.48 -1.19
C ILE A 9 7.17 -10.84 -1.75
N GLU A 10 7.83 -11.95 -1.41
CA GLU A 10 7.46 -13.31 -1.87
C GLU A 10 6.02 -13.72 -1.46
N GLY A 11 5.45 -13.11 -0.42
CA GLY A 11 4.04 -13.31 -0.02
C GLY A 11 3.01 -12.44 -0.76
N ILE A 12 3.46 -11.43 -1.52
CA ILE A 12 2.58 -10.50 -2.23
C ILE A 12 2.35 -11.01 -3.65
N GLN A 13 1.54 -12.07 -3.76
CA GLN A 13 0.92 -12.42 -5.02
C GLN A 13 -0.10 -11.31 -5.36
N LEU A 14 0.30 -10.32 -6.16
CA LEU A 14 -0.61 -9.37 -6.80
C LEU A 14 -1.44 -10.17 -7.82
N SER A 15 -2.46 -10.90 -7.34
CA SER A 15 -3.44 -11.51 -8.22
C SER A 15 -4.08 -10.41 -9.06
N GLN A 16 -4.32 -10.68 -10.35
CA GLN A 16 -5.27 -9.86 -11.11
C GLN A 16 -6.58 -9.81 -10.30
N GLY A 17 -6.88 -8.66 -9.70
CA GLY A 17 -8.06 -8.49 -8.84
C GLY A 17 -7.82 -8.00 -7.41
N LEU A 18 -6.58 -7.76 -6.94
CA LEU A 18 -6.39 -7.09 -5.64
C LEU A 18 -6.86 -5.63 -5.73
N GLY A 19 -7.91 -5.29 -4.99
CA GLY A 19 -8.55 -3.98 -4.99
C GLY A 19 -8.67 -3.37 -3.61
N LEU A 20 -9.20 -2.15 -3.53
CA LEU A 20 -9.40 -1.46 -2.25
C LEU A 20 -10.33 -2.21 -1.29
N GLY A 21 -11.27 -3.01 -1.82
CA GLY A 21 -12.22 -3.80 -1.02
C GLY A 21 -11.59 -4.92 -0.21
N ASP A 22 -10.37 -5.35 -0.57
CA ASP A 22 -9.64 -6.41 0.12
C ASP A 22 -8.96 -5.91 1.41
N PHE A 23 -9.03 -4.62 1.69
CA PHE A 23 -8.38 -3.99 2.83
C PHE A 23 -9.39 -3.35 3.78
N ASP A 24 -9.11 -3.45 5.07
CA ASP A 24 -9.72 -2.60 6.09
C ASP A 24 -8.83 -1.37 6.32
N LEU A 25 -9.40 -0.19 6.15
CA LEU A 25 -8.72 1.09 6.36
C LEU A 25 -8.84 1.46 7.84
N ILE A 26 -7.73 1.41 8.58
CA ILE A 26 -7.75 1.58 10.03
C ILE A 26 -7.62 3.06 10.40
N ARG A 27 -6.49 3.69 10.03
CA ARG A 27 -6.22 5.09 10.36
C ARG A 27 -5.19 5.70 9.44
N VAL A 28 -5.17 7.02 9.36
CA VAL A 28 -4.08 7.76 8.69
C VAL A 28 -2.85 7.77 9.59
N ILE A 29 -1.70 7.42 9.03
CA ILE A 29 -0.39 7.45 9.71
C ILE A 29 0.61 8.43 9.08
N GLY A 30 0.30 8.97 7.90
CA GLY A 30 1.14 9.99 7.25
C GLY A 30 0.34 10.91 6.34
N ARG A 31 0.74 12.18 6.28
CA ARG A 31 0.16 13.20 5.40
C ARG A 31 1.31 13.91 4.69
N GLY A 32 1.20 14.06 3.38
CA GLY A 32 2.07 14.89 2.56
C GLY A 32 1.25 15.60 1.48
N SER A 33 1.89 16.52 0.76
CA SER A 33 1.23 17.33 -0.27
C SER A 33 0.63 16.48 -1.40
N TYR A 34 1.34 15.41 -1.78
CA TYR A 34 1.00 14.54 -2.93
C TYR A 34 0.38 13.20 -2.52
N ALA A 35 0.49 12.83 -1.24
CA ALA A 35 0.11 11.50 -0.79
C ALA A 35 -0.40 11.47 0.65
N LYS A 36 -1.19 10.43 0.95
CA LYS A 36 -1.64 10.07 2.29
C LYS A 36 -1.24 8.63 2.57
N VAL A 37 -0.73 8.34 3.76
CA VAL A 37 -0.39 6.98 4.18
C VAL A 37 -1.43 6.49 5.18
N LEU A 38 -2.07 5.37 4.89
CA LEU A 38 -3.04 4.71 5.77
C LEU A 38 -2.44 3.43 6.34
N LEU A 39 -2.65 3.19 7.63
CA LEU A 39 -2.52 1.86 8.21
C LEU A 39 -3.73 1.04 7.74
N VAL A 40 -3.48 -0.06 7.07
CA VAL A 40 -4.51 -0.95 6.53
C VAL A 40 -4.28 -2.38 7.01
N ARG A 41 -5.34 -3.19 6.98
CA ARG A 41 -5.25 -4.64 7.16
C ARG A 41 -5.67 -5.33 5.87
N LEU A 42 -4.88 -6.28 5.37
CA LEU A 42 -5.30 -7.14 4.27
C LEU A 42 -6.19 -8.25 4.83
N LYS A 43 -7.45 -8.32 4.39
CA LYS A 43 -8.45 -9.28 4.90
C LYS A 43 -8.06 -10.74 4.67
N LYS A 44 -7.30 -11.02 3.61
CA LYS A 44 -6.91 -12.37 3.22
C LYS A 44 -6.04 -13.06 4.29
N ASN A 45 -5.13 -12.32 4.91
CA ASN A 45 -4.13 -12.87 5.85
C ASN A 45 -4.09 -12.10 7.18
N GLU A 46 -5.03 -11.18 7.41
CA GLU A 46 -5.12 -10.31 8.59
C GLU A 46 -3.86 -9.46 8.86
N GLN A 47 -2.96 -9.33 7.89
CA GLN A 47 -1.69 -8.65 8.10
C GLN A 47 -1.81 -7.14 7.93
N ILE A 48 -1.06 -6.41 8.75
CA ILE A 48 -1.07 -4.94 8.78
C ILE A 48 -0.01 -4.38 7.82
N TYR A 49 -0.42 -3.39 7.00
CA TYR A 49 0.43 -2.72 6.03
C TYR A 49 0.26 -1.20 6.09
N ALA A 50 1.19 -0.47 5.46
CA ALA A 50 1.07 0.95 5.18
C ALA A 50 0.72 1.17 3.70
N MET A 51 -0.48 1.66 3.41
CA MET A 51 -0.94 1.99 2.07
C MET A 51 -0.66 3.46 1.76
N LYS A 52 0.26 3.73 0.84
CA LYS A 52 0.49 5.08 0.30
C LYS A 52 -0.49 5.34 -0.85
N VAL A 53 -1.38 6.31 -0.66
CA VAL A 53 -2.36 6.76 -1.65
C VAL A 53 -1.85 8.06 -2.26
N VAL A 54 -1.61 8.06 -3.57
CA VAL A 54 -1.07 9.20 -4.32
C VAL A 54 -2.16 9.83 -5.19
N LYS A 55 -2.22 11.16 -5.21
CA LYS A 55 -3.09 11.92 -6.12
C LYS A 55 -2.49 11.95 -7.51
N LYS A 56 -3.03 11.15 -8.44
CA LYS A 56 -2.50 11.05 -9.80
C LYS A 56 -2.51 12.40 -10.52
N GLU A 57 -3.50 13.25 -10.25
CA GLU A 57 -3.63 14.58 -10.84
C GLU A 57 -2.50 15.56 -10.43
N LEU A 58 -1.76 15.26 -9.36
CA LEU A 58 -0.61 16.04 -8.90
C LEU A 58 0.72 15.39 -9.26
N VAL A 59 0.69 14.24 -9.94
CA VAL A 59 1.87 13.59 -10.50
C VAL A 59 1.92 14.04 -11.96
N HIS A 60 2.79 15.01 -12.25
CA HIS A 60 3.10 15.39 -13.63
C HIS A 60 4.14 14.39 -14.18
N ASP A 61 3.90 13.87 -15.39
CA ASP A 61 4.81 12.96 -16.13
C ASP A 61 6.03 13.72 -16.70
N ASP A 62 6.50 14.79 -16.05
CA ASP A 62 7.63 15.60 -16.53
C ASP A 62 9.01 14.98 -16.19
N GLU A 63 9.12 13.65 -16.33
CA GLU A 63 10.40 12.93 -16.46
C GLU A 63 10.30 11.77 -17.47
#